data_AF-Q2KJY1-F1
#
_entry.id   AF-Q2KJY1-F1
#
_cell.length_a   1.000
_cell.length_b   1.000
_cell.length_c   1.000
_cell.angle_alpha   90.00
_cell.angle_beta   90.00
_cell.angle_gamma   90.00
#
_symmetry.space_group_name_H-M   'P 1'
#
loop_
_entity.id
_entity.type
_entity.pdbx_description
1 polymer ?
#
loop_
_entity_poly.entity_id
_entity_poly.type
_entity_poly.pdbx_seq_one_letter_code
_entity_poly.pdbx_strand_id
1 'polypeptide(L)'
;DHAFKQMSTNVPESNLNLAIVGNCTFSALIDRSATVVWSCMPRFDGDPVFCSLVRKNRDLGYWAIEMDKLDNARTEQNYMPNTAILVTKLFDYHGNGMEVIDFCPRYTSYNRVYRPNTLVRIVRPIQGTPRLRIKLSPTFGYGWGTPERTRGSNHIRYILSNGAIRLTTSAPISYIMNEILFNLDETMYLVLMPDESLTDSAADYCNTTLEKTKRNWQEWVATLSVPIEYQQVVIRAAITLKLSSYEETGAIVASMTTSIPRSPNFITPNDYRYCFVRDAGAVVRALNSVGITKTMEDYLRFISNAISGFDEDGKENWLQPVYGIGSESRLHPKPISRLAGYRGFGPVVVGTKDYQRKQNDIYGTVILSLTQVFFDERLDVRLDQR
;
A
#
# COMPACT_ATOMS: atom_id res chain seq x y z
N ASP A 1 45.30 -14.44 18.22
CA ASP A 1 44.52 -13.35 17.59
C ASP A 1 43.53 -13.86 16.57
N HIS A 2 42.26 -13.90 16.96
CA HIS A 2 41.11 -13.32 16.27
C HIS A 2 39.82 -14.00 16.75
N ALA A 3 39.51 -13.72 18.01
CA ALA A 3 38.15 -13.79 18.51
C ALA A 3 37.37 -12.58 17.93
N PHE A 4 36.92 -12.68 16.68
CA PHE A 4 35.81 -11.84 16.22
C PHE A 4 34.51 -12.56 16.59
N LYS A 5 34.03 -12.28 17.80
CA LYS A 5 32.63 -12.42 18.16
C LYS A 5 31.81 -11.81 17.03
N GLN A 6 31.07 -12.63 16.29
CA GLN A 6 29.89 -12.17 15.58
C GLN A 6 29.00 -11.51 16.62
N MET A 7 29.01 -10.18 16.66
CA MET A 7 27.88 -9.43 17.17
C MET A 7 26.70 -9.85 16.29
N SER A 8 25.91 -10.82 16.75
CA SER A 8 24.58 -11.03 16.21
C SER A 8 23.80 -9.75 16.51
N THR A 9 23.77 -8.84 15.55
CA THR A 9 22.79 -7.77 15.56
C THR A 9 21.43 -8.49 15.54
N ASN A 10 20.74 -8.45 16.68
CA ASN A 10 19.34 -8.90 16.80
C ASN A 10 18.46 -7.96 15.96
N VAL A 11 18.63 -7.97 14.64
CA VAL A 11 17.66 -7.37 13.74
C VAL A 11 16.46 -8.32 13.76
N PRO A 12 15.28 -7.87 14.22
CA PRO A 12 14.10 -8.72 14.22
C PRO A 12 13.89 -9.28 12.81
N GLU A 13 13.76 -10.60 12.69
CA GLU A 13 13.56 -11.24 11.40
C GLU A 13 12.27 -10.72 10.77
N SER A 14 12.35 -10.24 9.52
CA SER A 14 11.21 -9.67 8.81
C SER A 14 10.06 -10.66 8.75
N ASN A 15 8.83 -10.26 9.11
CA ASN A 15 7.65 -11.11 9.00
C ASN A 15 6.56 -10.44 8.15
N LEU A 16 5.52 -11.21 7.79
CA LEU A 16 4.40 -10.74 6.97
C LEU A 16 3.19 -10.27 7.79
N ASN A 17 3.34 -10.12 9.11
CA ASN A 17 2.32 -9.49 9.96
C ASN A 17 2.40 -7.97 9.77
N LEU A 18 1.89 -7.52 8.62
CA LEU A 18 1.96 -6.15 8.15
C LEU A 18 0.54 -5.58 8.04
N ALA A 19 0.36 -4.36 8.52
CA ALA A 19 -0.84 -3.58 8.28
C ALA A 19 -0.75 -2.87 6.93
N ILE A 20 -1.86 -2.83 6.21
CA ILE A 20 -2.00 -2.06 4.96
C ILE A 20 -2.71 -0.73 5.21
N VAL A 21 -2.18 0.34 4.63
CA VAL A 21 -2.88 1.62 4.42
C VAL A 21 -2.85 1.94 2.92
N GLY A 22 -3.84 2.66 2.42
CA GLY A 22 -3.94 2.99 0.99
C GLY A 22 -5.19 3.78 0.65
N ASN A 23 -5.31 4.20 -0.60
CA ASN A 23 -6.44 5.01 -1.07
C ASN A 23 -7.00 4.58 -2.44
N CYS A 24 -6.70 3.35 -2.86
CA CYS A 24 -7.07 2.78 -4.17
C CYS A 24 -6.31 3.39 -5.37
N THR A 25 -5.24 4.15 -5.12
CA THR A 25 -4.23 4.56 -6.12
C THR A 25 -2.91 3.83 -5.86
N PHE A 26 -2.51 3.78 -4.58
CA PHE A 26 -1.34 3.07 -4.09
C PHE A 26 -1.60 2.56 -2.66
N SER A 27 -0.66 1.80 -2.11
CA SER A 27 -0.68 1.34 -0.72
C SER A 27 0.71 1.34 -0.09
N ALA A 28 0.73 1.25 1.23
CA ALA A 28 1.92 1.04 2.04
C ALA A 28 1.67 -0.10 3.04
N LEU A 29 2.69 -0.94 3.23
CA LEU A 29 2.70 -1.99 4.25
C LEU A 29 3.57 -1.56 5.42
N ILE A 30 3.02 -1.64 6.62
CA ILE A 30 3.58 -1.11 7.86
C ILE A 30 3.72 -2.24 8.86
N ASP A 31 4.92 -2.44 9.40
CA ASP A 31 5.15 -3.44 10.44
C ASP A 31 4.70 -2.94 11.82
N ARG A 32 4.76 -3.82 12.82
CA ARG A 32 4.38 -3.47 14.20
C ARG A 32 5.30 -2.41 14.81
N SER A 33 6.51 -2.19 14.30
CA SER A 33 7.43 -1.17 14.79
C SER A 33 7.21 0.20 14.14
N ALA A 34 6.02 0.44 13.58
CA ALA A 34 5.68 1.65 12.83
C ALA A 34 6.68 1.94 11.69
N THR A 35 7.16 0.89 11.01
CA THR A 35 8.04 1.04 9.84
C THR A 35 7.27 0.70 8.56
N VAL A 36 7.25 1.64 7.62
CA VAL A 36 6.80 1.37 6.25
C VAL A 36 7.89 0.53 5.58
N VAL A 37 7.59 -0.73 5.30
CA VAL A 37 8.55 -1.71 4.75
C VAL A 37 8.38 -1.96 3.25
N TRP A 38 7.22 -1.59 2.72
CA TRP A 38 6.89 -1.74 1.31
C TRP A 38 5.90 -0.66 0.85
N SER A 39 6.19 0.01 -0.26
CA SER A 39 5.23 0.88 -0.96
C SER A 39 5.75 1.18 -2.36
N CYS A 40 4.89 0.96 -3.36
CA CYS A 40 5.10 1.37 -4.73
C CYS A 40 4.38 2.70 -4.97
N MET A 41 5.10 3.70 -5.47
CA MET A 41 4.55 5.02 -5.77
C MET A 41 4.93 5.38 -7.21
N PRO A 42 3.99 5.88 -8.04
CA PRO A 42 2.63 6.29 -7.70
C PRO A 42 1.56 5.18 -7.80
N ARG A 43 1.92 3.96 -8.19
CA ARG A 43 0.94 2.88 -8.46
C ARG A 43 1.42 1.53 -7.96
N PHE A 44 0.50 0.59 -7.77
CA PHE A 44 0.80 -0.73 -7.17
C PHE A 44 1.91 -1.50 -7.88
N ASP A 45 1.97 -1.51 -9.21
CA ASP A 45 2.98 -2.21 -10.02
C ASP A 45 4.21 -1.35 -10.35
N GLY A 46 4.28 -0.13 -9.80
CA GLY A 46 5.39 0.80 -10.00
C GLY A 46 6.66 0.43 -9.24
N ASP A 47 7.68 1.28 -9.37
CA ASP A 47 8.93 1.14 -8.61
C ASP A 47 8.68 1.28 -7.10
N PRO A 48 9.12 0.32 -6.26
CA PRO A 48 8.95 0.44 -4.81
C PRO A 48 9.91 1.48 -4.22
N VAL A 49 9.36 2.64 -3.83
CA VAL A 49 10.06 3.68 -3.05
C VAL A 49 10.49 3.11 -1.69
N PHE A 50 9.68 2.22 -1.12
CA PHE A 50 10.03 1.42 0.04
C PHE A 50 10.01 -0.06 -0.36
N CYS A 51 11.12 -0.75 -0.14
CA CYS A 51 11.32 -2.15 -0.56
C CYS A 51 12.10 -2.99 0.47
N SER A 52 12.28 -2.49 1.70
CA SER A 52 13.07 -3.16 2.75
C SER A 52 12.57 -4.57 3.09
N LEU A 53 11.29 -4.88 2.82
CA LEU A 53 10.70 -6.21 2.98
C LEU A 53 11.45 -7.33 2.21
N VAL A 54 12.04 -7.01 1.05
CA VAL A 54 12.73 -7.98 0.18
C VAL A 54 14.23 -7.70 0.02
N ARG A 55 14.78 -6.83 0.88
CA ARG A 55 16.22 -6.57 0.94
C ARG A 55 16.88 -7.53 1.93
N LYS A 56 18.17 -7.79 1.68
CA LYS A 56 19.01 -8.56 2.62
C LYS A 56 19.16 -7.83 3.96
N ASN A 57 19.43 -6.52 3.89
CA ASN A 57 19.56 -5.63 5.03
C ASN A 57 18.43 -4.60 4.99
N ARG A 58 17.88 -4.24 6.15
CA ARG A 58 16.90 -3.14 6.30
C ARG A 58 17.60 -1.78 6.36
N ASP A 59 18.50 -1.53 5.42
CA ASP A 59 19.36 -0.35 5.36
C ASP A 59 18.81 0.79 4.49
N LEU A 60 17.89 0.47 3.58
CA LEU A 60 17.32 1.38 2.60
C LEU A 60 15.91 0.91 2.19
N GLY A 61 15.11 1.81 1.63
CA GLY A 61 13.76 1.52 1.18
C GLY A 61 12.80 1.31 2.34
N TYR A 62 12.85 2.19 3.35
CA TYR A 62 11.92 2.18 4.48
C TYR A 62 11.64 3.59 5.01
N TRP A 63 10.57 3.69 5.80
CA TRP A 63 10.26 4.89 6.59
C TRP A 63 9.83 4.50 8.01
N ALA A 64 10.69 4.73 8.99
CA ALA A 64 10.50 4.34 10.38
C ALA A 64 10.30 5.54 11.31
N ILE A 65 9.39 5.37 12.29
CA ILE A 65 9.31 6.20 13.50
C ILE A 65 9.79 5.31 14.65
N GLU A 66 11.08 5.38 14.94
CA GLU A 66 11.71 4.51 15.95
C GLU A 66 11.62 5.18 17.32
N MET A 67 10.98 4.51 18.28
CA MET A 67 11.09 4.92 19.68
C MET A 67 12.44 4.49 20.26
N ASP A 68 13.01 5.32 21.13
CA ASP A 68 14.19 4.95 21.92
C ASP A 68 13.88 3.73 22.80
N LYS A 69 14.88 2.86 22.98
CA LYS A 69 14.83 1.71 23.90
C LYS A 69 13.59 0.82 23.73
N LEU A 70 13.27 0.47 22.48
CA LEU A 70 12.16 -0.42 22.15
C LEU A 70 12.41 -1.90 22.53
N ASP A 71 13.59 -2.25 23.03
CA ASP A 71 13.91 -3.60 23.49
C ASP A 71 12.99 -3.99 24.67
N ASN A 72 12.16 -5.03 24.50
CA ASN A 72 11.09 -5.45 25.42
C ASN A 72 9.90 -4.46 25.57
N ALA A 73 9.69 -3.58 24.59
CA ALA A 73 8.55 -2.68 24.54
C ALA A 73 7.20 -3.38 24.30
N ARG A 74 6.12 -2.73 24.73
CA ARG A 74 4.75 -3.09 24.35
C ARG A 74 4.38 -2.34 23.07
N THR A 75 3.93 -3.09 22.06
CA THR A 75 3.38 -2.52 20.83
C THR A 75 1.94 -2.96 20.64
N GLU A 76 1.08 -2.01 20.31
CA GLU A 76 -0.31 -2.26 19.92
C GLU A 76 -0.56 -1.67 18.54
N GLN A 77 -1.19 -2.43 17.66
CA GLN A 77 -1.48 -1.96 16.31
C GLN A 77 -2.92 -2.33 15.96
N ASN A 78 -3.74 -1.32 15.69
CA ASN A 78 -5.16 -1.47 15.39
C ASN A 78 -5.59 -0.42 14.36
N TYR A 79 -6.59 -0.76 13.55
CA TYR A 79 -7.25 0.24 12.72
C TYR A 79 -8.23 1.08 13.54
N MET A 80 -8.38 2.36 13.23
CA MET A 80 -9.52 3.12 13.74
C MET A 80 -10.82 2.44 13.27
N PRO A 81 -11.85 2.35 14.13
CA PRO A 81 -13.07 1.60 13.81
C PRO A 81 -13.67 1.98 12.46
N ASN A 82 -13.92 0.97 11.63
CA ASN A 82 -14.53 1.09 10.30
C ASN A 82 -13.72 1.95 9.30
N THR A 83 -12.38 1.91 9.38
CA THR A 83 -11.51 2.67 8.47
C THR A 83 -10.29 1.89 7.99
N ALA A 84 -9.57 2.44 7.01
CA ALA A 84 -8.21 2.04 6.67
C ALA A 84 -7.14 2.94 7.31
N ILE A 85 -7.45 3.58 8.45
CA ILE A 85 -6.50 4.41 9.20
C ILE A 85 -5.88 3.55 10.29
N LEU A 86 -4.55 3.41 10.26
CA LEU A 86 -3.81 2.58 11.19
C LEU A 86 -3.34 3.42 12.38
N VAL A 87 -3.45 2.86 13.59
CA VAL A 87 -2.87 3.43 14.81
C VAL A 87 -1.90 2.40 15.39
N THR A 88 -0.63 2.77 15.48
CA THR A 88 0.41 1.98 16.13
C THR A 88 0.85 2.69 17.40
N LYS A 89 0.59 2.09 18.57
CA LYS A 89 1.03 2.59 19.87
C LYS A 89 2.29 1.86 20.31
N LEU A 90 3.29 2.62 20.74
CA LEU A 90 4.60 2.14 21.17
C LEU A 90 4.83 2.62 22.61
N PHE A 91 5.26 1.72 23.48
CA PHE A 91 5.55 2.02 24.88
C PHE A 91 6.94 1.47 25.26
N ASP A 92 7.79 2.29 25.86
CA ASP A 92 9.08 1.84 26.38
C ASP A 92 8.88 1.14 27.73
N TYR A 93 9.97 0.58 28.26
CA TYR A 93 9.96 -0.12 29.55
C TYR A 93 9.70 0.80 30.75
N HIS A 94 9.81 2.13 30.59
CA HIS A 94 9.50 3.12 31.63
C HIS A 94 8.03 3.57 31.58
N GLY A 95 7.25 3.08 30.61
CA GLY A 95 5.87 3.48 30.40
C GLY A 95 5.71 4.81 29.66
N ASN A 96 6.79 5.39 29.11
CA ASN A 96 6.61 6.47 28.13
C ASN A 96 5.97 5.86 26.88
N GLY A 97 5.02 6.56 26.29
CA GLY A 97 4.25 6.05 25.17
C GLY A 97 4.01 7.09 24.11
N MET A 98 4.04 6.67 22.85
CA MET A 98 3.63 7.47 21.70
C MET A 98 2.74 6.66 20.77
N GLU A 99 1.93 7.33 19.97
CA GLU A 99 1.18 6.72 18.87
C GLU A 99 1.59 7.31 17.52
N VAL A 100 1.53 6.46 16.50
CA VAL A 100 1.69 6.82 15.10
C VAL A 100 0.39 6.50 14.37
N ILE A 101 -0.22 7.52 13.77
CA ILE A 101 -1.45 7.40 12.97
C ILE A 101 -1.05 7.47 11.50
N ASP A 102 -1.20 6.36 10.78
CA ASP A 102 -0.83 6.22 9.38
C ASP A 102 -2.07 6.12 8.49
N PHE A 103 -2.15 6.94 7.43
CA PHE A 103 -3.23 6.86 6.45
C PHE A 103 -2.86 7.49 5.11
N CYS A 104 -3.57 7.09 4.05
CA CYS A 104 -3.50 7.76 2.75
C CYS A 104 -4.79 8.56 2.54
N PRO A 105 -4.74 9.88 2.28
CA PRO A 105 -5.93 10.69 2.09
C PRO A 105 -6.86 10.15 1.01
N ARG A 106 -8.15 10.05 1.33
CA ARG A 106 -9.21 9.65 0.41
C ARG A 106 -10.54 10.26 0.84
N TYR A 107 -11.12 11.12 0.00
CA TYR A 107 -12.44 11.69 0.26
C TYR A 107 -13.02 12.37 -0.98
N THR A 108 -14.31 12.67 -0.97
CA THR A 108 -14.93 13.50 -2.02
C THR A 108 -14.64 14.98 -1.76
N SER A 109 -14.14 15.68 -2.78
CA SER A 109 -13.93 17.13 -2.77
C SER A 109 -14.32 17.68 -4.14
N TYR A 110 -15.09 18.77 -4.17
CA TYR A 110 -15.58 19.37 -5.43
C TYR A 110 -16.22 18.34 -6.38
N ASN A 111 -17.07 17.45 -5.84
CA ASN A 111 -17.73 16.35 -6.56
C ASN A 111 -16.76 15.39 -7.28
N ARG A 112 -15.51 15.30 -6.84
CA ARG A 112 -14.50 14.37 -7.35
C ARG A 112 -13.89 13.59 -6.20
N VAL A 113 -13.57 12.33 -6.45
CA VAL A 113 -12.81 11.54 -5.48
C VAL A 113 -11.37 12.05 -5.48
N TYR A 114 -10.95 12.62 -4.35
CA TYR A 114 -9.58 13.03 -4.09
C TYR A 114 -8.82 11.88 -3.43
N ARG A 115 -7.83 11.35 -4.14
CA ARG A 115 -7.00 10.19 -3.74
C ARG A 115 -5.53 10.40 -4.17
N PRO A 116 -4.83 11.41 -3.61
CA PRO A 116 -3.48 11.78 -4.02
C PRO A 116 -2.46 10.69 -3.69
N ASN A 117 -1.28 10.73 -4.29
CA ASN A 117 -0.15 9.86 -3.93
C ASN A 117 0.54 10.31 -2.62
N THR A 118 -0.25 10.43 -1.56
CA THR A 118 0.16 10.99 -0.28
C THR A 118 0.02 9.97 0.83
N LEU A 119 1.09 9.77 1.61
CA LEU A 119 1.09 9.03 2.87
C LEU A 119 1.29 10.02 4.01
N VAL A 120 0.32 10.08 4.92
CA VAL A 120 0.34 10.94 6.11
C VAL A 120 0.67 10.10 7.32
N ARG A 121 1.56 10.63 8.18
CA ARG A 121 1.87 10.08 9.50
C ARG A 121 1.76 11.18 10.54
N ILE A 122 0.95 10.95 11.58
CA ILE A 122 0.83 11.84 12.73
C ILE A 122 1.40 11.13 13.95
N VAL A 123 2.37 11.75 14.62
CA VAL A 123 3.06 11.16 15.78
C VAL A 123 2.68 11.97 17.03
N ARG A 124 2.06 11.31 18.01
CA ARG A 124 1.52 11.97 19.22
C ARG A 124 2.11 11.35 20.48
N PRO A 125 2.50 12.16 21.49
CA PRO A 125 2.80 11.62 22.81
C PRO A 125 1.50 11.12 23.46
N ILE A 126 1.56 9.96 24.12
CA ILE A 126 0.47 9.39 24.91
C ILE A 126 0.72 9.63 26.40
N GLN A 127 1.92 9.29 26.86
CA GLN A 127 2.30 9.34 28.27
C GLN A 127 3.80 9.57 28.41
N GLY A 128 4.20 10.31 29.44
CA GLY A 128 5.60 10.54 29.78
C GLY A 128 6.33 11.41 28.74
N THR A 129 7.62 11.17 28.58
CA THR A 129 8.51 11.92 27.67
C THR A 129 9.13 10.98 26.63
N PRO A 130 8.32 10.42 25.72
CA PRO A 130 8.81 9.46 24.73
C PRO A 130 9.87 10.12 23.84
N ARG A 131 10.96 9.39 23.59
CA ARG A 131 12.03 9.82 22.69
C ARG A 131 11.95 9.02 21.41
N LEU A 132 12.18 9.67 20.28
CA LEU A 132 12.11 9.01 18.99
C LEU A 132 13.13 9.56 18.00
N ARG A 133 13.32 8.78 16.94
CA ARG A 133 14.10 9.11 15.76
C ARG A 133 13.24 8.81 14.52
N ILE A 134 13.24 9.74 13.57
CA ILE A 134 12.57 9.57 12.28
C ILE A 134 13.62 9.19 11.26
N LYS A 135 13.47 8.02 10.63
CA LYS A 135 14.34 7.57 9.54
C LYS A 135 13.54 7.45 8.26
N LEU A 136 13.81 8.30 7.29
CA LEU A 136 13.17 8.28 5.98
C LEU A 136 14.23 8.06 4.89
N SER A 137 14.29 6.80 4.43
CA SER A 137 15.31 6.30 3.50
C SER A 137 14.66 5.69 2.27
N PRO A 138 13.99 6.50 1.42
CA PRO A 138 13.41 6.01 0.17
C PRO A 138 14.49 5.53 -0.80
N THR A 139 14.08 4.81 -1.84
CA THR A 139 14.95 4.37 -2.93
C THR A 139 14.23 4.49 -4.28
N PHE A 140 14.93 4.12 -5.35
CA PHE A 140 14.45 4.11 -6.72
C PHE A 140 15.14 2.97 -7.49
N GLY A 141 14.71 2.69 -8.72
CA GLY A 141 15.28 1.68 -9.60
C GLY A 141 15.31 0.28 -8.97
N TYR A 142 14.26 -0.09 -8.21
CA TYR A 142 14.16 -1.33 -7.45
C TYR A 142 15.31 -1.53 -6.45
N GLY A 143 15.56 -0.51 -5.62
CA GLY A 143 16.59 -0.55 -4.60
C GLY A 143 17.99 -0.19 -5.10
N TRP A 144 18.08 0.61 -6.16
CA TRP A 144 19.34 1.07 -6.79
C TRP A 144 20.24 1.80 -5.80
N GLY A 145 19.67 2.67 -4.97
CA GLY A 145 20.45 3.45 -4.01
C GLY A 145 19.65 4.55 -3.33
N THR A 146 20.36 5.36 -2.56
CA THR A 146 19.82 6.51 -1.85
C THR A 146 19.66 7.67 -2.81
N PRO A 147 18.46 8.27 -2.93
CA PRO A 147 18.25 9.44 -3.77
C PRO A 147 18.99 10.67 -3.24
N GLU A 148 19.31 11.58 -4.16
CA GLU A 148 19.82 12.88 -3.81
C GLU A 148 18.76 13.70 -3.06
N ARG A 149 19.18 14.54 -2.12
CA ARG A 149 18.28 15.23 -1.19
C ARG A 149 18.50 16.74 -1.22
N THR A 150 17.42 17.50 -1.24
CA THR A 150 17.42 18.95 -0.98
C THR A 150 16.46 19.27 0.16
N ARG A 151 16.63 20.42 0.82
CA ARG A 151 15.76 20.83 1.92
C ARG A 151 15.30 22.27 1.80
N GLY A 152 14.09 22.53 2.28
CA GLY A 152 13.59 23.86 2.59
C GLY A 152 13.52 24.10 4.10
N SER A 153 12.70 25.07 4.50
CA SER A 153 12.46 25.41 5.92
C SER A 153 11.65 24.33 6.65
N ASN A 154 10.71 23.68 5.96
CA ASN A 154 9.73 22.74 6.51
C ASN A 154 9.59 21.46 5.67
N HIS A 155 10.50 21.21 4.74
CA HIS A 155 10.41 20.04 3.86
C HIS A 155 11.77 19.50 3.41
N ILE A 156 11.78 18.23 3.02
CA ILE A 156 12.89 17.52 2.38
C ILE A 156 12.38 16.95 1.05
N ARG A 157 13.12 17.18 -0.03
CA ARG A 157 12.84 16.59 -1.36
C ARG A 157 13.83 15.47 -1.60
N TYR A 158 13.34 14.35 -2.13
CA TYR A 158 14.13 13.19 -2.53
C TYR A 158 13.98 13.02 -4.04
N ILE A 159 15.09 13.12 -4.78
CA ILE A 159 15.11 13.07 -6.25
C ILE A 159 15.20 11.60 -6.69
N LEU A 160 14.13 11.10 -7.30
CA LEU A 160 14.00 9.72 -7.80
C LEU A 160 14.28 9.66 -9.31
N SER A 161 14.33 8.46 -9.88
CA SER A 161 14.60 8.26 -11.33
C SER A 161 13.50 8.81 -12.25
N ASN A 162 12.27 8.96 -11.75
CA ASN A 162 11.09 9.36 -12.53
C ASN A 162 10.31 10.51 -11.88
N GLY A 163 10.97 11.34 -11.08
CA GLY A 163 10.35 12.49 -10.41
C GLY A 163 10.99 12.78 -9.07
N ALA A 164 10.23 13.42 -8.18
CA ALA A 164 10.64 13.65 -6.82
C ALA A 164 9.47 13.42 -5.86
N ILE A 165 9.81 12.97 -4.66
CA ILE A 165 8.87 12.93 -3.53
C ILE A 165 9.32 13.94 -2.48
N ARG A 166 8.35 14.53 -1.80
CA ARG A 166 8.58 15.55 -0.79
C ARG A 166 7.99 15.09 0.54
N LEU A 167 8.81 15.16 1.59
CA LEU A 167 8.34 15.15 2.97
C LEU A 167 8.12 16.59 3.41
N THR A 168 6.87 16.99 3.67
CA THR A 168 6.54 18.24 4.37
C THR A 168 6.20 17.92 5.82
N THR A 169 6.75 18.66 6.78
CA THR A 169 6.64 18.29 8.20
C THR A 169 6.72 19.47 9.17
N SER A 170 6.14 19.30 10.36
CA SER A 170 6.37 20.16 11.52
C SER A 170 7.62 19.78 12.34
N ALA A 171 8.21 18.61 12.10
CA ALA A 171 9.40 18.16 12.83
C ALA A 171 10.67 18.90 12.36
N PRO A 172 11.68 19.07 13.23
CA PRO A 172 12.93 19.71 12.85
C PRO A 172 13.63 18.99 11.70
N ILE A 173 13.84 19.68 10.58
CA ILE A 173 14.41 19.10 9.35
C ILE A 173 15.80 18.50 9.57
N SER A 174 16.64 19.17 10.38
CA SER A 174 17.97 18.67 10.74
C SER A 174 17.91 17.36 11.52
N TYR A 175 16.86 17.12 12.32
CA TYR A 175 16.73 15.89 13.10
C TYR A 175 16.38 14.71 12.21
N ILE A 176 15.52 14.91 11.19
CA ILE A 176 15.21 13.87 10.21
C ILE A 176 16.42 13.58 9.32
N MET A 177 17.07 14.61 8.79
CA MET A 177 18.20 14.44 7.86
C MET A 177 19.40 13.74 8.49
N ASN A 178 19.66 14.02 9.77
CA ASN A 178 20.79 13.47 10.52
C ASN A 178 20.37 12.32 11.46
N GLU A 179 19.13 11.85 11.37
CA GLU A 179 18.59 10.76 12.20
C GLU A 179 18.84 10.98 13.71
N ILE A 180 18.60 12.19 14.20
CA ILE A 180 18.82 12.56 15.60
C ILE A 180 17.71 11.97 16.48
N LEU A 181 18.09 11.55 17.68
CA LEU A 181 17.18 11.09 18.72
C LEU A 181 16.77 12.29 19.60
N PHE A 182 15.46 12.56 19.70
CA PHE A 182 14.94 13.74 20.40
C PHE A 182 13.65 13.42 21.16
N ASN A 183 13.21 14.33 22.03
CA ASN A 183 11.97 14.18 22.81
C ASN A 183 10.76 14.57 21.96
N LEU A 184 9.69 13.78 22.04
CA LEU A 184 8.41 14.12 21.44
C LEU A 184 7.57 14.91 22.47
N ASP A 185 7.74 16.22 22.48
CA ASP A 185 7.04 17.12 23.39
C ASP A 185 5.66 17.55 22.86
N GLU A 186 5.49 17.55 21.53
CA GLU A 186 4.25 17.93 20.85
C GLU A 186 3.91 16.99 19.69
N THR A 187 2.70 17.12 19.14
CA THR A 187 2.30 16.33 17.98
C THR A 187 3.11 16.71 16.74
N MET A 188 3.70 15.72 16.08
CA MET A 188 4.41 15.91 14.83
C MET A 188 3.60 15.43 13.63
N TYR A 189 3.67 16.19 12.55
CA TYR A 189 2.93 15.94 11.32
C TYR A 189 3.90 15.70 10.19
N LEU A 190 3.73 14.61 9.45
CA LEU A 190 4.60 14.20 8.36
C LEU A 190 3.75 13.84 7.15
N VAL A 191 3.99 14.53 6.03
CA VAL A 191 3.26 14.33 4.77
C VAL A 191 4.27 13.98 3.68
N LEU A 192 4.28 12.72 3.25
CA LEU A 192 5.07 12.27 2.11
C LEU A 192 4.19 12.24 0.86
N MET A 193 4.52 13.04 -0.14
CA MET A 193 3.68 13.28 -1.32
C MET A 193 4.52 13.54 -2.58
N PRO A 194 3.94 13.66 -3.78
CA PRO A 194 4.64 14.22 -4.93
C PRO A 194 5.21 15.59 -4.59
N ASP A 195 6.20 16.06 -5.35
CA ASP A 195 6.93 17.29 -5.07
C ASP A 195 6.13 18.59 -5.31
N GLU A 196 5.05 18.74 -4.55
CA GLU A 196 4.11 19.86 -4.55
C GLU A 196 4.15 20.57 -3.19
N SER A 197 3.90 21.87 -3.19
CA SER A 197 3.84 22.66 -1.94
C SER A 197 2.46 22.56 -1.32
N LEU A 198 2.40 22.34 -0.02
CA LEU A 198 1.16 22.51 0.73
C LEU A 198 0.86 24.01 0.85
N THR A 199 -0.40 24.39 0.67
CA THR A 199 -0.89 25.75 0.93
C THR A 199 -1.06 26.01 2.42
N ASP A 200 -1.52 24.99 3.14
CA ASP A 200 -1.76 25.05 4.58
C ASP A 200 -0.56 24.54 5.39
N SER A 201 -0.59 24.73 6.71
CA SER A 201 0.38 24.10 7.59
C SER A 201 0.28 22.57 7.53
N ALA A 202 1.38 21.87 7.85
CA ALA A 202 1.37 20.41 7.91
C ALA A 202 0.31 19.90 8.91
N ALA A 203 0.12 20.62 10.02
CA ALA A 203 -0.88 20.28 11.04
C ALA A 203 -2.31 20.38 10.49
N ASP A 204 -2.66 21.50 9.86
CA ASP A 204 -4.00 21.74 9.33
C ASP A 204 -4.34 20.76 8.21
N TYR A 205 -3.39 20.51 7.31
CA TYR A 205 -3.55 19.52 6.24
C TYR A 205 -3.79 18.12 6.81
N CYS A 206 -2.94 17.68 7.76
CA CYS A 206 -3.05 16.33 8.34
C CYS A 206 -4.37 16.15 9.10
N ASN A 207 -4.74 17.09 9.97
CA ASN A 207 -5.97 16.97 10.76
C ASN A 207 -7.23 17.05 9.87
N THR A 208 -7.24 17.95 8.88
CA THR A 208 -8.35 18.07 7.93
C THR A 208 -8.50 16.81 7.07
N THR A 209 -7.40 16.29 6.52
CA THR A 209 -7.44 15.10 5.67
C THR A 209 -7.72 13.84 6.47
N LEU A 210 -7.29 13.75 7.74
CA LEU A 210 -7.62 12.66 8.65
C LEU A 210 -9.14 12.56 8.86
N GLU A 211 -9.80 13.65 9.26
CA GLU A 211 -11.24 13.64 9.51
C GLU A 211 -12.04 13.36 8.24
N LYS A 212 -11.66 13.96 7.11
CA LYS A 212 -12.31 13.68 5.81
C LYS A 212 -12.15 12.21 5.40
N THR A 213 -10.96 11.65 5.58
CA THR A 213 -10.66 10.25 5.23
C THR A 213 -11.39 9.27 6.15
N LYS A 214 -11.40 9.55 7.45
CA LYS A 214 -12.15 8.77 8.45
C LYS A 214 -13.63 8.75 8.10
N ARG A 215 -14.23 9.93 7.86
CA ARG A 215 -15.64 10.04 7.47
C ARG A 215 -15.92 9.27 6.18
N ASN A 216 -15.08 9.41 5.15
CA ASN A 216 -15.28 8.71 3.88
C ASN A 216 -15.30 7.19 4.05
N TRP A 217 -14.38 6.63 4.85
CA TRP A 217 -14.39 5.20 5.14
C TRP A 217 -15.62 4.77 5.94
N GLN A 218 -16.02 5.54 6.95
CA GLN A 218 -17.19 5.23 7.77
C GLN A 218 -18.48 5.29 6.95
N GLU A 219 -18.62 6.28 6.08
CA GLU A 219 -19.72 6.39 5.11
C GLU A 219 -19.73 5.19 4.16
N TRP A 220 -18.56 4.80 3.62
CA TRP A 220 -18.47 3.63 2.75
C TRP A 220 -18.85 2.34 3.49
N VAL A 221 -18.35 2.12 4.71
CA VAL A 221 -18.68 0.94 5.53
C VAL A 221 -20.16 0.90 5.89
N ALA A 222 -20.79 2.06 6.14
CA ALA A 222 -22.22 2.14 6.43
C ALA A 222 -23.11 1.69 5.27
N THR A 223 -22.59 1.61 4.04
CA THR A 223 -23.32 1.08 2.88
C THR A 223 -23.26 -0.45 2.78
N LEU A 224 -22.45 -1.13 3.60
CA LEU A 224 -22.26 -2.58 3.54
C LEU A 224 -23.48 -3.33 4.11
N SER A 225 -23.92 -4.35 3.39
CA SER A 225 -24.83 -5.38 3.91
C SER A 225 -24.04 -6.36 4.78
N VAL A 226 -23.81 -6.01 6.04
CA VAL A 226 -23.01 -6.82 6.99
C VAL A 226 -23.91 -7.86 7.70
N PRO A 227 -23.50 -9.13 7.82
CA PRO A 227 -24.23 -10.12 8.60
C PRO A 227 -24.24 -9.79 10.10
N ILE A 228 -25.18 -10.38 10.85
CA ILE A 228 -25.29 -10.16 12.31
C ILE A 228 -24.03 -10.65 13.03
N GLU A 229 -23.51 -11.82 12.64
CA GLU A 229 -22.31 -12.43 13.20
C GLU A 229 -21.04 -11.98 12.45
N TYR A 230 -19.89 -12.00 13.13
CA TYR A 230 -18.56 -11.72 12.54
C TYR A 230 -18.39 -10.34 11.87
N GLN A 231 -19.20 -9.34 12.22
CA GLN A 231 -19.18 -7.99 11.64
C GLN A 231 -17.77 -7.40 11.51
N GLN A 232 -16.97 -7.47 12.58
CA GLN A 232 -15.62 -6.91 12.62
C GLN A 232 -14.72 -7.53 11.53
N VAL A 233 -14.79 -8.85 11.34
CA VAL A 233 -13.97 -9.57 10.36
C VAL A 233 -14.45 -9.26 8.94
N VAL A 234 -15.78 -9.24 8.72
CA VAL A 234 -16.36 -8.93 7.41
C VAL A 234 -16.02 -7.50 6.98
N ILE A 235 -16.20 -6.51 7.86
CA ILE A 235 -15.87 -5.11 7.58
C ILE A 235 -14.37 -4.96 7.29
N ARG A 236 -13.51 -5.57 8.11
CA ARG A 236 -12.05 -5.51 7.91
C ARG A 236 -11.64 -6.15 6.58
N ALA A 237 -12.23 -7.29 6.22
CA ALA A 237 -11.99 -7.94 4.95
C ALA A 237 -12.45 -7.07 3.78
N ALA A 238 -13.66 -6.51 3.84
CA ALA A 238 -14.21 -5.64 2.81
C ALA A 238 -13.33 -4.40 2.54
N ILE A 239 -12.87 -3.72 3.59
CA ILE A 239 -11.95 -2.57 3.45
C ILE A 239 -10.63 -3.03 2.81
N THR A 240 -10.06 -4.16 3.24
CA THR A 240 -8.80 -4.67 2.67
C THR A 240 -8.95 -5.05 1.20
N LEU A 241 -10.06 -5.68 0.81
CA LEU A 241 -10.39 -5.96 -0.58
C LEU A 241 -10.57 -4.67 -1.38
N LYS A 242 -11.24 -3.66 -0.81
CA LYS A 242 -11.38 -2.35 -1.44
C LYS A 242 -10.02 -1.71 -1.71
N LEU A 243 -9.07 -1.80 -0.78
CA LEU A 243 -7.71 -1.28 -0.94
C LEU A 243 -6.92 -1.95 -2.07
N SER A 244 -7.30 -3.16 -2.51
CA SER A 244 -6.71 -3.86 -3.66
C SER A 244 -7.24 -3.39 -5.03
N SER A 245 -8.31 -2.60 -5.03
CA SER A 245 -8.85 -2.00 -6.26
C SER A 245 -8.01 -0.78 -6.67
N TYR A 246 -7.52 -0.77 -7.90
CA TYR A 246 -6.95 0.40 -8.56
C TYR A 246 -8.06 1.15 -9.30
N GLU A 247 -8.65 2.15 -8.63
CA GLU A 247 -9.86 2.83 -9.10
C GLU A 247 -9.66 3.75 -10.31
N GLU A 248 -8.41 3.97 -10.75
CA GLU A 248 -8.14 4.71 -11.98
C GLU A 248 -8.61 3.92 -13.21
N THR A 249 -8.35 2.61 -13.24
CA THR A 249 -8.70 1.75 -14.37
C THR A 249 -9.79 0.72 -14.06
N GLY A 250 -10.00 0.39 -12.77
CA GLY A 250 -10.86 -0.68 -12.31
C GLY A 250 -10.16 -2.03 -12.14
N ALA A 251 -8.84 -2.09 -12.35
CA ALA A 251 -8.04 -3.28 -12.06
C ALA A 251 -8.05 -3.63 -10.56
N ILE A 252 -7.93 -4.91 -10.22
CA ILE A 252 -7.82 -5.37 -8.84
C ILE A 252 -6.54 -6.21 -8.71
N VAL A 253 -5.60 -5.76 -7.88
CA VAL A 253 -4.32 -6.46 -7.72
C VAL A 253 -4.47 -7.72 -6.86
N ALA A 254 -3.77 -8.80 -7.23
CA ALA A 254 -3.77 -10.02 -6.42
C ALA A 254 -3.02 -9.86 -5.09
N SER A 255 -2.00 -9.00 -5.05
CA SER A 255 -1.26 -8.63 -3.85
C SER A 255 -0.58 -7.26 -4.01
N MET A 256 -0.24 -6.62 -2.89
CA MET A 256 0.52 -5.36 -2.88
C MET A 256 2.00 -5.53 -3.21
N THR A 257 2.50 -6.77 -3.18
CA THR A 257 3.94 -7.08 -3.25
C THR A 257 4.26 -7.96 -4.44
N THR A 258 5.53 -7.92 -4.85
CA THR A 258 6.09 -8.91 -5.78
C THR A 258 6.99 -9.89 -5.04
N SER A 259 7.09 -11.11 -5.56
CA SER A 259 8.16 -12.06 -5.23
C SER A 259 8.22 -12.52 -3.77
N ILE A 260 7.13 -12.36 -3.02
CA ILE A 260 6.96 -13.04 -1.74
C ILE A 260 6.56 -14.49 -2.04
N PRO A 261 7.33 -15.49 -1.56
CA PRO A 261 7.06 -16.90 -1.88
C PRO A 261 5.75 -17.37 -1.23
N ARG A 262 5.04 -18.26 -1.92
CA ARG A 262 3.80 -18.89 -1.39
C ARG A 262 4.08 -19.79 -0.19
N SER A 263 5.24 -20.45 -0.18
CA SER A 263 5.73 -21.26 0.93
C SER A 263 7.27 -21.32 0.88
N PRO A 264 7.95 -21.64 2.00
CA PRO A 264 9.42 -21.73 2.03
C PRO A 264 10.01 -22.71 1.00
N ASN A 265 9.26 -23.76 0.63
CA ASN A 265 9.69 -24.78 -0.31
C ASN A 265 9.28 -24.48 -1.77
N PHE A 266 8.48 -23.44 -2.01
CA PHE A 266 7.95 -23.09 -3.32
C PHE A 266 8.38 -21.67 -3.72
N ILE A 267 9.65 -21.56 -4.13
CA ILE A 267 10.29 -20.30 -4.53
C ILE A 267 10.10 -20.12 -6.04
N THR A 268 8.85 -19.96 -6.48
CA THR A 268 8.57 -19.48 -7.84
C THR A 268 8.21 -18.00 -7.75
N PRO A 269 9.15 -17.10 -8.02
CA PRO A 269 8.88 -15.67 -7.91
C PRO A 269 7.91 -15.25 -8.99
N ASN A 270 6.86 -14.56 -8.56
CA ASN A 270 5.84 -13.99 -9.43
C ASN A 270 5.51 -12.60 -8.92
N ASP A 271 5.16 -11.71 -9.84
CA ASP A 271 4.69 -10.38 -9.48
C ASP A 271 3.16 -10.41 -9.37
N TYR A 272 2.65 -10.31 -8.13
CA TYR A 272 1.22 -10.35 -7.83
C TYR A 272 0.58 -8.96 -7.83
N ARG A 273 1.31 -7.91 -8.20
CA ARG A 273 0.83 -6.52 -8.25
C ARG A 273 -0.02 -6.22 -9.49
N TYR A 274 -0.37 -7.26 -10.24
CA TYR A 274 -1.16 -7.22 -11.46
C TYR A 274 -2.58 -7.75 -11.25
N CYS A 275 -3.43 -7.52 -12.24
CA CYS A 275 -4.83 -7.95 -12.24
C CYS A 275 -4.94 -9.37 -12.77
N PHE A 276 -4.89 -10.35 -11.88
CA PHE A 276 -5.23 -11.74 -12.22
C PHE A 276 -6.74 -11.85 -12.31
N VAL A 277 -7.27 -12.18 -13.50
CA VAL A 277 -8.71 -12.16 -13.81
C VAL A 277 -9.51 -13.00 -12.82
N ARG A 278 -8.99 -14.18 -12.46
CA ARG A 278 -9.64 -15.07 -11.50
C ARG A 278 -9.71 -14.47 -10.09
N ASP A 279 -8.59 -13.96 -9.59
CA ASP A 279 -8.46 -13.38 -8.27
C ASP A 279 -9.33 -12.12 -8.14
N ALA A 280 -9.29 -11.25 -9.15
CA ALA A 280 -10.15 -10.07 -9.24
C ALA A 280 -11.64 -10.45 -9.21
N GLY A 281 -12.05 -11.48 -9.94
CA GLY A 281 -13.43 -11.97 -9.89
C GLY A 281 -13.85 -12.50 -8.52
N ALA A 282 -12.94 -13.15 -7.79
CA ALA A 282 -13.21 -13.55 -6.40
C ALA A 282 -13.42 -12.33 -5.48
N VAL A 283 -12.62 -11.27 -5.65
CA VAL A 283 -12.77 -10.01 -4.91
C VAL A 283 -14.12 -9.35 -5.22
N VAL A 284 -14.49 -9.26 -6.51
CA VAL A 284 -15.77 -8.70 -6.94
C VAL A 284 -16.92 -9.45 -6.31
N ARG A 285 -16.94 -10.79 -6.38
CA ARG A 285 -18.01 -11.58 -5.75
C ARG A 285 -18.09 -11.39 -4.23
N ALA A 286 -16.95 -11.30 -3.55
CA ALA A 286 -16.93 -11.05 -2.12
C ALA A 286 -17.52 -9.67 -1.77
N LEU A 287 -17.16 -8.63 -2.51
CA LEU A 287 -17.70 -7.28 -2.30
C LEU A 287 -19.18 -7.18 -2.69
N ASN A 288 -19.58 -7.83 -3.77
CA ASN A 288 -20.98 -7.95 -4.20
C ASN A 288 -21.85 -8.61 -3.12
N SER A 289 -21.32 -9.62 -2.41
CA SER A 289 -22.04 -10.32 -1.33
C SER A 289 -22.37 -9.44 -0.12
N VAL A 290 -21.64 -8.33 0.04
CA VAL A 290 -21.89 -7.29 1.07
C VAL A 290 -22.47 -6.01 0.46
N GLY A 291 -23.05 -6.09 -0.73
CA GLY A 291 -23.82 -4.99 -1.34
C GLY A 291 -23.00 -3.98 -2.15
N ILE A 292 -21.69 -4.17 -2.33
CA ILE A 292 -20.82 -3.25 -3.07
C ILE A 292 -20.73 -3.65 -4.54
N THR A 293 -21.54 -2.98 -5.38
CA THR A 293 -21.58 -3.22 -6.83
C THR A 293 -20.64 -2.32 -7.63
N LYS A 294 -20.23 -1.17 -7.08
CA LYS A 294 -19.41 -0.20 -7.82
C LYS A 294 -18.08 -0.77 -8.30
N THR A 295 -17.42 -1.59 -7.46
CA THR A 295 -16.17 -2.28 -7.83
C THR A 295 -16.39 -3.26 -8.99
N MET A 296 -17.57 -3.88 -9.10
CA MET A 296 -17.91 -4.74 -10.24
C MET A 296 -18.01 -3.94 -11.55
N GLU A 297 -18.68 -2.78 -11.54
CA GLU A 297 -18.79 -1.90 -12.72
C GLU A 297 -17.41 -1.44 -13.21
N ASP A 298 -16.54 -1.05 -12.28
CA ASP A 298 -15.20 -0.59 -12.60
C ASP A 298 -14.35 -1.75 -13.16
N TYR A 299 -14.46 -2.95 -12.56
CA TYR A 299 -13.81 -4.15 -13.08
C TYR A 299 -14.33 -4.58 -14.46
N LEU A 300 -15.64 -4.48 -14.72
CA LEU A 300 -16.21 -4.74 -16.05
C LEU A 300 -15.62 -3.80 -17.09
N ARG A 301 -15.52 -2.50 -16.76
CA ARG A 301 -14.89 -1.50 -17.63
C ARG A 301 -13.42 -1.84 -17.90
N PHE A 302 -12.67 -2.25 -16.87
CA PHE A 302 -11.28 -2.68 -17.02
C PHE A 302 -11.15 -3.84 -18.00
N ILE A 303 -11.92 -4.93 -17.81
CA ILE A 303 -11.89 -6.11 -18.67
C ILE A 303 -12.33 -5.78 -20.10
N SER A 304 -13.39 -4.97 -20.27
CA SER A 304 -13.84 -4.53 -21.58
C SER A 304 -12.73 -3.80 -22.33
N ASN A 305 -12.06 -2.84 -21.69
CA ASN A 305 -10.96 -2.10 -22.31
C ASN A 305 -9.75 -3.00 -22.62
N ALA A 306 -9.41 -3.93 -21.73
CA ALA A 306 -8.32 -4.87 -21.94
C ALA A 306 -8.58 -5.80 -23.14
N ILE A 307 -9.84 -6.17 -23.38
CA ILE A 307 -10.29 -6.99 -24.52
C ILE A 307 -10.37 -6.17 -25.81
N SER A 308 -10.93 -4.96 -25.77
CA SER A 308 -11.05 -4.12 -26.99
C SER A 308 -9.69 -3.78 -27.61
N GLY A 309 -8.62 -3.74 -26.81
CA GLY A 309 -7.24 -3.58 -27.32
C GLY A 309 -6.67 -4.81 -28.04
N PHE A 310 -7.46 -5.87 -28.29
CA PHE A 310 -7.01 -7.04 -29.06
C PHE A 310 -6.79 -6.75 -30.56
N ASP A 311 -7.65 -5.91 -31.15
CA ASP A 311 -7.65 -5.68 -32.60
C ASP A 311 -6.51 -4.76 -33.08
N GLU A 312 -6.03 -3.85 -32.22
CA GLU A 312 -5.02 -2.83 -32.60
C GLU A 312 -3.58 -3.38 -32.67
N ASP A 313 -3.28 -4.43 -31.88
CA ASP A 313 -1.91 -4.92 -31.66
C ASP A 313 -1.62 -6.26 -32.39
N GLY A 314 -2.54 -6.75 -33.22
CA GLY A 314 -2.44 -8.06 -33.88
C GLY A 314 -2.42 -9.23 -32.87
N LYS A 315 -3.13 -9.10 -31.74
CA LYS A 315 -3.14 -10.08 -30.65
C LYS A 315 -3.97 -11.32 -31.02
N GLU A 316 -3.68 -12.44 -30.37
CA GLU A 316 -4.54 -13.62 -30.42
C GLU A 316 -5.89 -13.31 -29.73
N ASN A 317 -7.02 -13.71 -30.33
CA ASN A 317 -8.40 -13.45 -29.87
C ASN A 317 -8.82 -14.22 -28.60
N TRP A 318 -8.04 -14.18 -27.52
CA TRP A 318 -8.42 -14.84 -26.26
C TRP A 318 -8.03 -14.03 -25.02
N LEU A 319 -8.83 -14.21 -23.96
CA LEU A 319 -8.70 -13.49 -22.69
C LEU A 319 -7.45 -14.00 -21.93
N GLN A 320 -6.50 -13.13 -21.62
CA GLN A 320 -5.32 -13.52 -20.85
C GLN A 320 -5.68 -13.70 -19.37
N PRO A 321 -4.96 -14.57 -18.62
CA PRO A 321 -5.25 -14.76 -17.20
C PRO A 321 -4.89 -13.56 -16.32
N VAL A 322 -3.99 -12.69 -16.81
CA VAL A 322 -3.44 -11.58 -16.05
C VAL A 322 -3.09 -10.42 -16.97
N TYR A 323 -3.39 -9.22 -16.49
CA TYR A 323 -3.10 -7.95 -17.16
C TYR A 323 -2.40 -7.00 -16.19
N GLY A 324 -1.56 -6.11 -16.73
CA GLY A 324 -1.07 -4.96 -15.98
C GLY A 324 -2.22 -4.07 -15.54
N ILE A 325 -2.03 -3.29 -14.47
CA ILE A 325 -3.13 -2.48 -13.93
C ILE A 325 -3.50 -1.30 -14.86
N GLY A 326 -2.64 -0.97 -15.82
CA GLY A 326 -2.92 -0.07 -16.95
C GLY A 326 -3.47 -0.77 -18.19
N SER A 327 -3.85 -2.05 -18.09
CA SER A 327 -4.28 -2.94 -19.21
C SER A 327 -3.13 -3.44 -20.09
N GLU A 328 -1.89 -3.39 -19.61
CA GLU A 328 -0.75 -3.94 -20.32
C GLU A 328 -0.90 -5.46 -20.50
N SER A 329 -0.80 -5.94 -21.75
CA SER A 329 -1.00 -7.36 -22.12
C SER A 329 0.29 -8.19 -22.18
N ARG A 330 1.44 -7.54 -22.02
CA ARG A 330 2.77 -8.18 -22.04
C ARG A 330 3.50 -7.83 -20.76
N LEU A 331 3.63 -8.82 -19.88
CA LEU A 331 4.22 -8.65 -18.55
C LEU A 331 5.57 -9.34 -18.47
N HIS A 332 6.49 -9.01 -19.38
CA HIS A 332 7.77 -9.71 -19.49
C HIS A 332 8.51 -9.80 -18.14
N PRO A 333 8.78 -11.02 -17.63
CA PRO A 333 9.49 -11.18 -16.38
C PRO A 333 10.91 -10.62 -16.47
N LYS A 334 11.27 -9.78 -15.51
CA LYS A 334 12.59 -9.18 -15.36
C LYS A 334 13.12 -9.48 -13.95
N PRO A 335 14.22 -10.25 -13.83
CA PRO A 335 14.86 -10.46 -12.54
C PRO A 335 15.53 -9.17 -12.04
N ILE A 336 15.42 -8.92 -10.74
CA ILE A 336 16.00 -7.79 -10.04
C ILE A 336 17.11 -8.29 -9.12
N SER A 337 18.35 -8.30 -9.61
CA SER A 337 19.51 -8.86 -8.92
C SER A 337 19.91 -8.12 -7.63
N ARG A 338 19.48 -6.87 -7.46
CA ARG A 338 19.80 -6.06 -6.27
C ARG A 338 18.97 -6.39 -5.04
N LEU A 339 17.80 -6.99 -5.23
CA LEU A 339 16.92 -7.36 -4.13
C LEU A 339 17.12 -8.85 -3.84
N ALA A 340 17.45 -9.15 -2.59
CA ALA A 340 17.78 -10.51 -2.18
C ALA A 340 16.55 -11.43 -2.10
N GLY A 341 15.35 -10.84 -2.07
CA GLY A 341 14.10 -11.56 -1.83
C GLY A 341 13.73 -11.57 -0.35
N TYR A 342 12.47 -11.89 -0.08
CA TYR A 342 11.95 -11.94 1.28
C TYR A 342 12.69 -13.01 2.08
N ARG A 343 13.39 -12.62 3.17
CA ARG A 343 14.26 -13.52 3.97
C ARG A 343 15.32 -14.27 3.14
N GLY A 344 15.74 -13.70 2.01
CA GLY A 344 16.67 -14.34 1.07
C GLY A 344 16.02 -15.38 0.13
N PHE A 345 14.69 -15.55 0.18
CA PHE A 345 13.95 -16.31 -0.83
C PHE A 345 13.82 -15.47 -2.10
N GLY A 346 14.77 -15.65 -3.02
CA GLY A 346 14.83 -14.99 -4.32
C GLY A 346 14.89 -15.98 -5.49
N PRO A 347 14.96 -15.49 -6.74
CA PRO A 347 15.19 -14.09 -7.13
C PRO A 347 13.93 -13.22 -7.01
N VAL A 348 14.09 -11.91 -6.87
CA VAL A 348 12.97 -10.97 -7.08
C VAL A 348 12.74 -10.79 -8.57
N VAL A 349 11.49 -10.86 -9.01
CA VAL A 349 11.07 -10.74 -10.41
C VAL A 349 9.94 -9.73 -10.52
N VAL A 350 10.03 -8.83 -11.50
CA VAL A 350 8.93 -7.95 -11.91
C VAL A 350 8.34 -8.52 -13.19
N GLY A 351 7.03 -8.50 -13.36
CA GLY A 351 6.39 -9.20 -14.48
C GLY A 351 6.05 -10.66 -14.16
N THR A 352 5.39 -11.32 -15.10
CA THR A 352 4.94 -12.71 -14.98
C THR A 352 4.88 -13.39 -16.35
N LYS A 353 5.09 -14.72 -16.41
CA LYS A 353 4.84 -15.50 -17.64
C LYS A 353 3.39 -15.94 -17.77
N ASP A 354 2.56 -15.69 -16.73
CA ASP A 354 1.20 -16.22 -16.68
C ASP A 354 0.29 -15.62 -17.77
N TYR A 355 0.61 -14.43 -18.30
CA TYR A 355 -0.15 -13.82 -19.41
C TYR A 355 -0.14 -14.68 -20.70
N GLN A 356 0.83 -15.58 -20.85
CA GLN A 356 0.95 -16.49 -22.01
C GLN A 356 0.19 -17.81 -21.82
N ARG A 357 -0.29 -18.10 -20.60
CA ARG A 357 -0.91 -19.39 -20.28
C ARG A 357 -2.40 -19.35 -20.60
N LYS A 358 -2.91 -20.34 -21.33
CA LYS A 358 -4.35 -20.50 -21.54
C LYS A 358 -4.99 -21.08 -20.28
N GLN A 359 -5.96 -20.36 -19.72
CA GLN A 359 -6.76 -20.79 -18.56
C GLN A 359 -8.23 -20.71 -18.96
N ASN A 360 -8.93 -21.85 -19.03
CA ASN A 360 -10.31 -21.87 -19.52
C ASN A 360 -11.34 -21.42 -18.45
N ASP A 361 -10.97 -21.45 -17.17
CA ASP A 361 -11.83 -21.09 -16.03
C ASP A 361 -12.09 -19.58 -15.91
N ILE A 362 -11.24 -18.74 -16.52
CA ILE A 362 -11.33 -17.28 -16.41
C ILE A 362 -12.59 -16.71 -17.07
N TYR A 363 -13.07 -17.31 -18.17
CA TYR A 363 -14.30 -16.89 -18.84
C TYR A 363 -15.51 -17.04 -17.91
N GLY A 364 -15.64 -18.22 -17.29
CA GLY A 364 -16.67 -18.47 -16.29
C GLY A 364 -16.53 -17.52 -15.09
N THR A 365 -15.31 -17.21 -14.68
CA THR A 365 -15.07 -16.30 -13.55
C THR A 365 -15.52 -14.87 -13.85
N VAL A 366 -15.28 -14.37 -15.07
CA VAL A 366 -15.78 -13.06 -15.50
C VAL A 366 -17.31 -13.04 -15.46
N ILE A 367 -17.98 -14.00 -16.09
CA ILE A 367 -19.45 -14.06 -16.08
C ILE A 367 -20.00 -14.16 -14.66
N LEU A 368 -19.43 -15.00 -13.81
CA LEU A 368 -19.84 -15.15 -12.41
C LEU A 368 -19.61 -13.89 -11.56
N SER A 369 -18.66 -13.04 -11.95
CA SER A 369 -18.40 -11.77 -11.26
C SER A 369 -19.41 -10.69 -11.64
N LEU A 370 -20.07 -10.84 -12.79
CA LEU A 370 -21.01 -9.88 -13.36
C LEU A 370 -22.48 -10.27 -13.14
N THR A 371 -22.76 -11.34 -12.40
CA THR A 371 -24.12 -11.89 -12.28
C THR A 371 -25.13 -10.84 -11.82
N GLN A 372 -24.75 -9.96 -10.89
CA GLN A 372 -25.63 -8.90 -10.37
C GLN A 372 -26.12 -7.94 -11.47
N VAL A 373 -25.34 -7.71 -12.54
CA VAL A 373 -25.75 -6.84 -13.65
C VAL A 373 -27.04 -7.35 -14.33
N PHE A 374 -27.30 -8.66 -14.29
CA PHE A 374 -28.45 -9.24 -15.00
C PHE A 374 -29.78 -9.17 -14.22
N PHE A 375 -29.76 -8.92 -12.91
CA PHE A 375 -30.97 -9.00 -12.07
C PHE A 375 -31.07 -7.94 -10.97
N ASP A 376 -30.00 -7.22 -10.65
CA ASP A 376 -30.02 -6.19 -9.61
C ASP A 376 -30.58 -4.88 -10.19
N GLU A 377 -31.86 -4.61 -9.93
CA GLU A 377 -32.58 -3.42 -10.43
C GLU A 377 -31.99 -2.08 -9.95
N ARG A 378 -31.07 -2.09 -8.98
CA ARG A 378 -30.35 -0.88 -8.56
C ARG A 378 -29.34 -0.42 -9.61
N LEU A 379 -28.93 -1.31 -10.51
CA LEU A 379 -27.92 -1.04 -11.52
C LEU A 379 -28.59 -0.57 -12.81
N ASP A 380 -28.34 0.68 -13.19
CA ASP A 380 -28.77 1.23 -14.49
C ASP A 380 -27.80 0.85 -15.62
N VAL A 381 -27.36 -0.41 -15.63
CA VAL A 381 -26.42 -0.94 -16.63
C VAL A 381 -27.22 -1.73 -17.64
N ARG A 382 -27.81 -1.02 -18.61
CA ARG A 382 -28.40 -1.62 -19.81
C ARG A 382 -27.30 -2.12 -20.73
N LEU A 383 -26.94 -3.41 -20.59
CA LEU A 383 -25.99 -4.11 -21.48
C LEU A 383 -26.46 -4.13 -22.94
N ASP A 384 -27.73 -3.85 -23.19
CA ASP A 384 -28.41 -3.78 -24.49
C ASP A 384 -28.18 -2.46 -25.26
N GLN A 385 -27.50 -1.46 -24.66
CA GLN A 385 -27.30 -0.13 -25.27
C GLN A 385 -25.83 0.29 -25.47
N ARG A 386 -24.86 -0.61 -25.30
CA ARG A 386 -23.42 -0.30 -25.50
C ARG A 386 -22.69 -1.27 -26.39
#